data_AF-A0A257XC75-F1
#
_entry.id   AF-A0A257XC75-F1
#
_cell.length_a   1.000
_cell.length_b   1.000
_cell.length_c   1.000
_cell.angle_alpha   90.00
_cell.angle_beta   90.00
_cell.angle_gamma   90.00
#
_symmetry.space_group_name_H-M   'P 1'
#
loop_
_entity.id
_entity.type
_entity.pdbx_description
1 polymer ?
#
loop_
_entity_poly.entity_id
_entity_poly.type
_entity_poly.pdbx_seq_one_letter_code
_entity_poly.pdbx_strand_id
1 'polypeptide(L)'
;MARAARIIRHLAVRAERVVDTITLDYQARHRRRITLTTDNGMDFLLDLDRATVLDDGDALELENGDLIRVKAAEEKLLEITTYNPLRLMRAGWHLGNRHVPTELTDGALYICEDPVIDEMLRGLGAAT
;
A
#
# COMPACT_ATOMS: atom_id res chain seq x y z
N MET A 1 14.90 -9.37 20.35
CA MET A 1 14.05 -8.57 19.44
C MET A 1 12.82 -9.42 19.15
N ALA A 2 11.61 -8.86 19.27
CA ALA A 2 10.38 -9.58 18.97
C ALA A 2 10.33 -9.97 17.48
N ARG A 3 9.58 -11.02 17.14
CA ARG A 3 9.41 -11.47 15.75
C ARG A 3 7.94 -11.55 15.40
N ALA A 4 7.59 -11.12 14.19
CA ALA A 4 6.30 -11.33 13.56
C ALA A 4 6.45 -12.25 12.35
N ALA A 5 5.74 -13.38 12.35
CA ALA A 5 5.77 -14.35 11.25
C ALA A 5 4.40 -14.60 10.62
N ARG A 6 3.34 -14.00 11.16
CA ARG A 6 1.96 -14.19 10.69
C ARG A 6 1.26 -12.86 10.50
N ILE A 7 0.51 -12.78 9.40
CA ILE A 7 -0.39 -11.67 9.09
C ILE A 7 -1.80 -12.07 9.51
N ILE A 8 -2.47 -11.21 10.27
CA ILE A 8 -3.90 -11.26 10.51
C ILE A 8 -4.55 -10.24 9.57
N ARG A 9 -5.41 -10.72 8.68
CA ARG A 9 -6.09 -9.83 7.73
C ARG A 9 -7.06 -8.90 8.45
N HIS A 10 -7.20 -7.68 7.97
CA HIS A 10 -7.93 -6.60 8.64
C HIS A 10 -9.32 -7.00 9.19
N LEU A 11 -10.09 -7.83 8.48
CA LEU A 11 -11.40 -8.34 8.92
C LEU A 11 -11.34 -9.27 10.15
N ALA A 12 -10.19 -9.91 10.40
CA ALA A 12 -9.95 -10.83 11.50
C ALA A 12 -9.15 -10.20 12.65
N VAL A 13 -8.75 -8.93 12.52
CA VAL A 13 -7.99 -8.23 13.56
C VAL A 13 -8.90 -7.96 14.75
N ARG A 14 -8.43 -8.36 15.94
CA ARG A 14 -9.09 -8.08 17.22
C ARG A 14 -8.44 -6.85 17.85
N ALA A 15 -9.19 -5.76 17.94
CA ALA A 15 -8.66 -4.46 18.37
C ALA A 15 -8.05 -4.51 19.78
N GLU A 16 -8.55 -5.38 20.65
CA GLU A 16 -8.09 -5.52 22.04
C GLU A 16 -6.69 -6.15 22.13
N ARG A 17 -6.23 -6.82 21.07
CA ARG A 17 -4.88 -7.40 20.97
C ARG A 17 -3.88 -6.46 20.29
N VAL A 18 -4.32 -5.33 19.76
CA VAL A 18 -3.44 -4.37 19.09
C VAL A 18 -2.72 -3.56 20.16
N VAL A 19 -1.41 -3.73 20.24
CA VAL A 19 -0.56 -3.05 21.23
C VAL A 19 0.19 -1.85 20.65
N ASP A 20 0.35 -1.82 19.33
CA ASP A 20 1.06 -0.76 18.63
C ASP A 20 0.63 -0.67 17.16
N THR A 21 1.11 0.34 16.44
CA THR A 21 0.91 0.50 15.01
C THR A 21 2.23 0.68 14.27
N ILE A 22 2.21 0.41 12.97
CA ILE A 22 3.32 0.70 12.08
C ILE A 22 2.79 1.37 10.81
N THR A 23 3.26 2.58 10.55
CA THR A 23 2.89 3.35 9.37
C THR A 23 3.88 3.09 8.23
N LEU A 24 3.38 2.60 7.10
CA LEU A 24 4.19 2.19 5.95
C LEU A 24 3.64 2.76 4.65
N ASP A 25 4.50 3.34 3.82
CA ASP A 25 4.18 3.70 2.44
C ASP A 25 3.91 2.44 1.58
N TYR A 26 3.34 2.61 0.39
CA TYR A 26 3.02 1.51 -0.51
C TYR A 26 4.25 0.63 -0.83
N GLN A 27 5.42 1.24 -1.05
CA GLN A 27 6.64 0.50 -1.36
C GLN A 27 7.11 -0.35 -0.17
N ALA A 28 6.91 0.12 1.06
CA ALA A 28 7.24 -0.54 2.31
C ALA A 28 6.25 -1.65 2.71
N ARG A 29 5.06 -1.67 2.10
CA ARG A 29 4.02 -2.67 2.37
C ARG A 29 4.15 -3.97 1.57
N HIS A 30 5.17 -4.14 0.73
CA HIS A 30 5.48 -5.42 0.10
C HIS A 30 6.81 -5.98 0.63
N ARG A 31 6.75 -6.85 1.66
CA ARG A 31 7.94 -7.32 2.37
C ARG A 31 7.88 -8.80 2.70
N ARG A 32 9.05 -9.41 2.87
CA ARG A 32 9.21 -10.77 3.38
C ARG A 32 9.89 -10.74 4.75
N ARG A 33 11.12 -10.21 4.78
CA ARG A 33 11.98 -10.21 5.95
C ARG A 33 12.72 -8.89 6.09
N ILE A 34 12.48 -8.18 7.19
CA ILE A 34 13.06 -6.86 7.47
C ILE A 34 12.86 -6.52 8.95
N THR A 35 13.80 -5.79 9.54
CA THR A 35 13.59 -5.18 10.86
C THR A 35 12.79 -3.90 10.69
N LEU A 36 11.70 -3.78 11.45
CA LEU A 36 10.81 -2.63 11.42
C LEU A 36 10.75 -2.01 12.83
N THR A 37 10.47 -0.72 12.87
CA THR A 37 10.24 0.04 14.09
C THR A 37 8.79 0.50 14.08
N THR A 38 8.06 0.24 15.15
CA THR A 38 6.67 0.69 15.31
C THR A 38 6.60 2.21 15.49
N ASP A 39 5.41 2.77 15.38
CA ASP A 39 5.18 4.21 15.55
C ASP A 39 5.53 4.69 16.97
N ASN A 40 5.50 3.81 17.98
CA ASN A 40 5.95 4.09 19.35
C ASN A 40 7.41 3.68 19.64
N GLY A 41 8.19 3.29 18.62
CA GLY A 41 9.64 3.07 18.73
C GLY A 41 10.07 1.66 19.14
N MET A 42 9.17 0.66 19.07
CA MET A 42 9.53 -0.74 19.33
C MET A 42 10.07 -1.41 18.06
N ASP A 43 11.27 -1.98 18.14
CA ASP A 43 11.82 -2.76 17.04
C ASP A 43 11.38 -4.22 17.07
N PHE A 44 10.98 -4.74 15.91
CA PHE A 44 10.69 -6.16 15.71
C PHE A 44 11.14 -6.64 14.33
N LEU A 45 11.38 -7.95 14.21
CA LEU A 45 11.71 -8.61 12.96
C LEU A 45 10.43 -9.12 12.29
N LEU A 46 10.09 -8.58 11.11
CA LEU A 46 9.17 -9.25 10.20
C LEU A 46 9.92 -10.41 9.54
N ASP A 47 9.35 -11.62 9.55
CA ASP A 47 9.93 -12.81 8.90
C ASP A 47 8.84 -13.75 8.40
N LEU A 48 8.29 -13.40 7.23
CA LEU A 48 7.26 -14.14 6.51
C LEU A 48 7.87 -15.21 5.60
N ASP A 49 7.11 -16.27 5.30
CA ASP A 49 7.56 -17.34 4.40
C ASP A 49 7.86 -16.84 2.98
N ARG A 50 7.12 -15.82 2.52
CA ARG A 50 7.29 -15.18 1.21
C ARG A 50 6.99 -13.69 1.27
N ALA A 51 7.45 -12.95 0.26
CA ALA A 51 7.08 -11.55 0.11
C ALA A 51 5.55 -11.45 -0.05
N THR A 52 4.94 -10.63 0.80
CA THR A 52 3.48 -10.50 0.90
C THR A 52 3.13 -9.02 1.01
N VAL A 53 2.00 -8.64 0.42
CA VAL A 53 1.43 -7.29 0.55
C VAL A 53 0.72 -7.18 1.90
N LEU A 54 1.04 -6.12 2.63
CA LEU A 54 0.43 -5.70 3.88
C LEU A 54 -0.60 -4.63 3.56
N ASP A 55 -1.88 -4.95 3.68
CA ASP A 55 -2.94 -3.99 3.39
C ASP A 55 -3.17 -3.05 4.58
N ASP A 56 -3.82 -1.92 4.33
CA ASP A 56 -4.22 -1.04 5.44
C ASP A 56 -5.15 -1.80 6.40
N GLY A 57 -4.88 -1.67 7.70
CA GLY A 57 -5.64 -2.33 8.74
C GLY A 57 -5.32 -3.80 8.99
N ASP A 58 -4.46 -4.44 8.19
CA ASP A 58 -3.88 -5.73 8.54
C ASP A 58 -3.08 -5.62 9.85
N ALA A 59 -2.79 -6.75 10.48
CA ALA A 59 -1.92 -6.77 11.66
C ALA A 59 -0.84 -7.85 11.57
N LEU A 60 0.34 -7.53 12.10
CA LEU A 60 1.47 -8.42 12.24
C LEU A 60 1.42 -9.01 13.65
N GLU A 61 1.28 -10.33 13.75
CA GLU A 61 1.22 -10.99 15.05
C GLU A 61 2.62 -11.36 15.54
N LEU A 62 2.94 -10.87 16.73
CA LEU A 62 4.16 -11.17 17.45
C LEU A 62 4.10 -12.56 18.09
N GLU A 63 5.26 -13.13 18.43
CA GLU A 63 5.38 -14.45 19.07
C GLU A 63 4.61 -14.59 20.39
N ASN A 64 4.38 -13.48 21.11
CA ASN A 64 3.60 -13.46 22.35
C ASN A 64 2.07 -13.37 22.12
N GLY A 65 1.63 -13.25 20.87
CA GLY A 65 0.23 -13.07 20.49
C GLY A 65 -0.25 -11.62 20.46
N ASP A 66 0.61 -10.64 20.68
CA ASP A 66 0.23 -9.23 20.48
C ASP A 66 0.20 -8.89 18.99
N LEU A 67 -0.59 -7.88 18.63
CA LEU A 67 -0.75 -7.42 17.25
C LEU A 67 -0.15 -6.02 17.06
N ILE A 68 0.61 -5.86 15.98
CA ILE A 68 1.05 -4.57 15.46
C ILE A 68 0.21 -4.25 14.23
N ARG A 69 -0.65 -3.24 14.30
CA ARG A 69 -1.54 -2.89 13.19
C ARG A 69 -0.79 -2.10 12.13
N VAL A 70 -0.92 -2.51 10.87
CA VAL A 70 -0.42 -1.81 9.70
C VAL A 70 -1.34 -0.63 9.40
N LYS A 71 -0.74 0.55 9.20
CA LYS A 71 -1.38 1.74 8.66
C LYS A 71 -0.72 2.09 7.33
N ALA A 72 -1.51 2.27 6.30
CA ALA A 72 -1.02 2.93 5.09
C ALA A 72 -0.64 4.37 5.43
N ALA A 73 0.57 4.79 5.03
CA ALA A 73 0.95 6.19 5.12
C ALA A 73 0.07 7.04 4.20
N GLU A 74 -0.20 8.29 4.59
CA GLU A 74 -0.73 9.26 3.65
C GLU A 74 0.34 9.58 2.59
N GLU A 75 -0.01 9.39 1.32
CA GLU A 75 0.91 9.56 0.20
C GLU A 75 0.36 10.60 -0.77
N LYS A 76 1.25 11.45 -1.30
CA LYS A 76 0.89 12.39 -2.37
C LYS A 76 0.78 11.61 -3.68
N LEU A 77 -0.43 11.54 -4.22
CA LEU A 77 -0.73 10.83 -5.46
C LEU A 77 -1.12 11.81 -6.56
N LEU A 78 -0.83 11.42 -7.81
CA LEU A 78 -1.35 12.06 -9.00
C LEU A 78 -2.75 11.51 -9.28
N GLU A 79 -3.75 12.38 -9.25
CA GLU A 79 -5.13 12.04 -9.62
C GLU A 79 -5.31 12.17 -11.14
N ILE A 80 -5.84 11.12 -11.77
CA ILE A 80 -5.98 11.05 -13.22
C ILE A 80 -7.46 10.92 -13.56
N THR A 81 -8.01 11.95 -14.18
CA THR A 81 -9.45 12.04 -14.52
C THR A 81 -9.67 12.39 -15.98
N THR A 82 -10.88 12.14 -16.48
CA THR A 82 -11.31 12.60 -17.80
C THR A 82 -12.84 12.54 -17.91
N TYR A 83 -13.43 13.46 -18.69
CA TYR A 83 -14.86 13.45 -18.97
C TYR A 83 -15.30 12.31 -19.92
N ASN A 84 -14.35 11.54 -20.47
CA ASN A 84 -14.62 10.45 -21.40
C ASN A 84 -14.17 9.10 -20.79
N PRO A 85 -15.12 8.21 -20.40
CA PRO A 85 -14.80 6.92 -19.80
C PRO A 85 -13.86 6.03 -20.64
N LEU A 86 -13.94 6.09 -21.98
CA LEU A 86 -13.05 5.33 -22.86
C LEU A 86 -11.60 5.83 -22.77
N ARG A 87 -11.39 7.13 -22.54
CA ARG A 87 -10.04 7.69 -22.31
C ARG A 87 -9.49 7.25 -20.96
N LEU A 88 -10.32 7.20 -19.91
CA LEU A 88 -9.89 6.74 -18.59
C LEU A 88 -9.49 5.26 -18.64
N MET A 89 -10.29 4.44 -19.32
CA MET A 89 -9.97 3.02 -19.56
C MET A 89 -8.67 2.85 -20.35
N ARG A 90 -8.45 3.69 -21.37
CA ARG A 90 -7.19 3.68 -22.13
C ARG A 90 -5.99 4.09 -21.27
N ALA A 91 -6.13 5.11 -20.42
CA ALA A 91 -5.10 5.49 -19.45
C ALA A 91 -4.76 4.32 -18.52
N GLY A 92 -5.77 3.66 -17.95
CA GLY A 92 -5.60 2.45 -17.14
C GLY A 92 -4.89 1.32 -17.89
N TRP A 93 -5.22 1.09 -19.16
CA TRP A 93 -4.52 0.12 -20.00
C TRP A 93 -3.03 0.47 -20.19
N HIS A 94 -2.70 1.74 -20.46
CA HIS A 94 -1.32 2.18 -20.64
C HIS A 94 -0.48 2.09 -19.35
N LEU A 95 -1.08 2.38 -18.19
CA LEU A 95 -0.49 2.22 -16.86
C LEU A 95 -0.22 0.74 -16.56
N GLY A 96 -1.21 -0.12 -16.79
CA GLY A 96 -1.08 -1.57 -16.63
C GLY A 96 0.02 -2.17 -17.52
N ASN A 97 0.10 -1.75 -18.79
CA ASN A 97 1.15 -2.19 -19.73
C ASN A 97 2.56 -1.76 -19.30
N ARG A 98 2.68 -0.77 -18.41
CA ARG A 98 3.95 -0.29 -17.84
C ARG A 98 4.21 -0.83 -16.44
N HIS A 99 3.31 -1.67 -15.91
CA HIS A 99 3.36 -2.17 -14.54
C HIS A 99 3.43 -1.05 -13.48
N VAL A 100 2.77 0.08 -13.74
CA VAL A 100 2.68 1.19 -12.77
C VAL A 100 1.66 0.80 -11.69
N PRO A 101 2.03 0.78 -10.40
CA PRO A 101 1.06 0.64 -9.31
C PRO A 101 -0.01 1.71 -9.43
N THR A 102 -1.26 1.28 -9.58
CA THR A 102 -2.39 2.17 -9.87
C THR A 102 -3.56 1.77 -9.00
N GLU A 103 -4.12 2.74 -8.27
CA GLU A 103 -5.40 2.60 -7.60
C GLU A 103 -6.52 3.00 -8.56
N LEU A 104 -7.59 2.21 -8.58
CA LEU A 104 -8.76 2.41 -9.45
C LEU A 104 -9.95 2.81 -8.59
N THR A 105 -10.61 3.91 -8.96
CA THR A 105 -11.91 4.30 -8.40
C THR A 105 -12.94 4.44 -9.52
N ASP A 106 -14.19 4.73 -9.16
CA ASP A 106 -15.29 4.90 -10.12
C ASP A 106 -15.06 6.06 -11.10
N GLY A 107 -14.28 7.08 -10.70
CA GLY A 107 -14.10 8.32 -11.46
C GLY A 107 -12.66 8.71 -11.78
N ALA A 108 -11.69 8.04 -11.17
CA ALA A 108 -10.28 8.43 -11.28
C ALA A 108 -9.35 7.22 -11.20
N LEU A 109 -8.11 7.44 -11.63
CA LEU A 109 -6.97 6.57 -11.33
C LEU A 109 -5.99 7.36 -10.46
N TYR A 110 -5.32 6.69 -9.53
CA TYR A 110 -4.28 7.31 -8.72
C TYR A 110 -2.96 6.56 -8.86
N ILE A 111 -1.86 7.29 -9.00
CA ILE A 111 -0.50 6.76 -9.04
C ILE A 111 0.42 7.62 -8.18
N CYS A 112 1.56 7.09 -7.76
CA CYS A 112 2.64 7.93 -7.22
C CYS A 112 3.11 8.93 -8.30
N GLU A 113 3.49 10.14 -7.90
CA GLU A 113 3.96 11.17 -8.84
C GLU A 113 5.17 10.67 -9.66
N ASP A 114 5.00 10.63 -10.98
CA ASP A 114 6.04 10.31 -11.95
C ASP A 114 5.90 11.24 -13.17
N PRO A 115 6.85 12.17 -13.40
CA PRO A 115 6.75 13.14 -14.49
C PRO A 115 6.67 12.52 -15.89
N VAL A 116 7.28 11.36 -16.11
CA VAL A 116 7.29 10.68 -17.42
C VAL A 116 5.91 10.05 -17.68
N ILE A 117 5.32 9.47 -16.64
CA ILE A 117 3.96 8.92 -16.72
C ILE A 117 2.94 10.05 -16.84
N ASP A 118 3.10 11.15 -16.11
CA ASP A 118 2.22 12.34 -16.20
C ASP A 118 2.17 12.88 -17.63
N GLU A 119 3.32 13.15 -18.25
CA GLU A 119 3.38 13.65 -19.63
C GLU A 119 2.65 12.72 -20.62
N MET A 120 2.85 11.41 -20.49
CA MET A 120 2.15 10.42 -21.30
C MET A 120 0.63 10.48 -21.09
N LEU A 121 0.16 10.57 -19.84
CA LEU A 121 -1.28 10.61 -19.52
C LEU A 121 -1.94 11.89 -20.04
N ARG A 122 -1.26 13.04 -19.92
CA ARG A 122 -1.70 14.30 -20.57
C ARG A 122 -1.80 14.14 -22.09
N GLY A 123 -0.85 13.46 -22.71
CA GLY A 123 -0.88 13.12 -24.15
C GLY A 123 -2.05 12.21 -24.56
N LEU A 124 -2.61 11.43 -23.64
CA LEU A 124 -3.81 10.63 -23.84
C LEU A 124 -5.11 11.41 -23.60
N GLY A 125 -5.00 12.69 -23.22
CA GLY A 125 -6.13 13.57 -22.94
C GLY A 125 -6.77 13.35 -21.56
N ALA A 126 -5.98 12.86 -20.60
CA ALA A 126 -6.35 12.88 -19.18
C ALA A 126 -5.96 14.22 -18.53
N ALA A 127 -6.71 14.60 -17.50
CA ALA A 127 -6.34 15.66 -16.58
C ALA A 127 -5.59 15.03 -15.39
N THR A 128 -4.51 15.69 -14.99
CA THR A 128 -3.53 15.27 -13.99
C THR A 128 -2.98 16.48 -13.25
#